data_AF-A0A8H7MMD3-F1
#
_entry.id   AF-A0A8H7MMD3-F1
#
_cell.length_a   1.000
_cell.length_b   1.000
_cell.length_c   1.000
_cell.angle_alpha   90.00
_cell.angle_beta   90.00
_cell.angle_gamma   90.00
#
_symmetry.space_group_name_H-M   'P 1'
#
loop_
_entity.id
_entity.type
_entity.pdbx_description
1 polymer ?
#
loop_
_entity_poly.entity_id
_entity_poly.type
_entity_poly.pdbx_seq_one_letter_code
_entity_poly.pdbx_strand_id
1 'polypeptide(L)'
;MGDDTSKPTVMVNIRNPNKVNEMMNFFTVMAAGIGISTSYFEFARNQLPPRVDVKALVFIVYYGLIVACYPAFFALYLTNERISKVRSIQYLNGVWPVPLWLSYLFFDGISVVISAVSTALIAACSPVWHGMGRMFVVFLLYGIVCALISYIISMFAENALAAWFAMALGQVILYFAYFGAIVGVQSTTPYADLESLMNYLYFGLGLVSPVVSLERALFIGLQQVGLMCNGHASRSLYLYGGPILYLAAQAIFLFILLVWLDSGFKIPPTRSRRSISDTEAMGMLNADLMHERKRMASPGTELRIEDVSKAFGKNLAVDSVTFGVQTSEIFALLGPNGAGKSTIISMIRG
;
A
#
# COMPACT_ATOMS: atom_id res chain seq x y z
N MET A 1 12.72 -51.66 -17.74
CA MET A 1 11.79 -51.79 -18.87
C MET A 1 11.85 -53.23 -19.33
N GLY A 2 10.75 -53.97 -19.21
CA GLY A 2 10.65 -55.37 -19.61
C GLY A 2 9.36 -55.95 -19.06
N ASP A 3 8.64 -56.67 -19.91
CA ASP A 3 7.53 -57.55 -19.53
C ASP A 3 8.11 -58.91 -19.07
N ASP A 4 7.35 -59.70 -18.30
CA ASP A 4 7.79 -60.95 -17.66
C ASP A 4 8.30 -62.02 -18.65
N THR A 5 8.03 -61.83 -19.94
CA THR A 5 8.43 -62.72 -21.04
C THR A 5 9.72 -62.29 -21.74
N SER A 6 10.26 -61.11 -21.43
CA SER A 6 11.43 -60.54 -22.09
C SER A 6 12.69 -60.67 -21.23
N LYS A 7 13.83 -61.00 -21.86
CA LYS A 7 15.12 -61.01 -21.16
C LYS A 7 15.37 -59.60 -20.57
N PRO A 8 15.77 -59.50 -19.29
CA PRO A 8 15.92 -58.21 -18.62
C PRO A 8 16.93 -57.35 -19.39
N THR A 9 16.44 -56.23 -19.93
CA THR A 9 17.26 -55.31 -20.72
C THR A 9 17.78 -54.23 -19.79
N VAL A 10 19.10 -54.22 -19.56
CA VAL A 10 19.79 -53.22 -18.73
C VAL A 10 20.36 -52.14 -19.64
N MET A 11 19.91 -50.90 -19.46
CA MET A 11 20.46 -49.75 -20.18
C MET A 11 21.57 -49.11 -19.34
N VAL A 12 22.78 -49.02 -19.89
CA VAL A 12 23.93 -48.42 -19.20
C VAL A 12 24.52 -47.27 -20.01
N ASN A 13 24.79 -46.17 -19.31
CA ASN A 13 25.49 -45.03 -19.87
C ASN A 13 27.00 -45.30 -19.89
N ILE A 14 27.49 -45.80 -21.03
CA ILE A 14 28.90 -46.13 -21.27
C ILE A 14 29.86 -44.94 -21.23
N ARG A 15 29.38 -43.69 -21.17
CA ARG A 15 30.26 -42.51 -21.03
C ARG A 15 30.73 -42.28 -19.59
N ASN A 16 30.14 -42.97 -18.61
CA ASN A 16 30.56 -42.87 -17.21
C ASN A 16 31.30 -44.16 -16.79
N PRO A 17 32.64 -44.14 -16.67
CA PRO A 17 33.43 -45.33 -16.42
C PRO A 17 33.09 -46.04 -15.09
N ASN A 18 32.59 -45.30 -14.10
CA ASN A 18 32.15 -45.89 -12.83
C ASN A 18 30.93 -46.82 -13.01
N LYS A 19 30.01 -46.46 -13.92
CA LYS A 19 28.81 -47.27 -14.21
C LYS A 19 29.12 -48.54 -14.99
N VAL A 20 30.24 -48.56 -15.72
CA VAL A 20 30.72 -49.76 -16.43
C VAL A 20 31.27 -50.79 -15.45
N ASN A 21 32.02 -50.35 -14.44
CA ASN A 21 32.54 -51.24 -13.39
C ASN A 21 31.43 -51.82 -12.50
N GLU A 22 30.41 -51.04 -12.18
CA GLU A 22 29.21 -51.52 -11.46
C GLU A 22 28.47 -52.61 -12.26
N MET A 23 28.39 -52.46 -13.59
CA MET A 23 27.75 -53.46 -14.45
C MET A 23 28.56 -54.76 -14.51
N MET A 24 29.89 -54.68 -14.50
CA MET A 24 30.76 -55.86 -14.49
C MET A 24 30.58 -56.66 -13.19
N ASN A 25 30.51 -55.97 -12.05
CA ASN A 25 30.17 -56.58 -10.76
C ASN A 25 28.77 -57.22 -10.78
N PHE A 26 27.79 -56.58 -11.40
CA PHE A 26 26.43 -57.14 -11.53
C PHE A 26 26.41 -58.47 -12.31
N PHE A 27 27.16 -58.55 -13.42
CA PHE A 27 27.29 -59.79 -14.19
C PHE A 27 28.03 -60.89 -13.42
N THR A 28 29.08 -60.53 -12.67
CA THR A 28 29.80 -61.48 -11.81
C THR A 28 28.89 -62.06 -10.72
N VAL A 29 28.05 -61.24 -10.10
CA VAL A 29 27.09 -61.68 -9.07
C VAL A 29 25.98 -62.56 -9.66
N MET A 30 25.46 -62.22 -10.85
CA MET A 30 24.51 -63.09 -11.56
C MET A 30 25.12 -64.45 -11.92
N ALA A 31 26.38 -64.48 -12.38
CA ALA A 31 27.07 -65.73 -12.73
C ALA A 31 27.40 -66.60 -11.50
N ALA A 32 27.58 -65.97 -10.33
CA ALA A 32 27.88 -66.67 -9.07
C ALA A 32 26.68 -67.38 -8.42
N GLY A 33 25.46 -67.22 -8.97
CA GLY A 33 24.25 -67.88 -8.44
C GLY A 33 23.81 -67.39 -7.06
N ILE A 34 24.37 -66.26 -6.59
CA ILE A 34 23.97 -65.62 -5.33
C ILE A 34 22.63 -64.92 -5.59
N GLY A 35 21.61 -65.27 -4.80
CA GLY A 35 20.29 -64.64 -4.90
C GLY A 35 20.40 -63.13 -4.72
N ILE A 36 20.04 -62.37 -5.75
CA ILE A 36 20.01 -60.91 -5.70
C ILE A 36 18.81 -60.51 -4.85
N SER A 37 19.03 -60.07 -3.61
CA SER A 37 17.98 -59.42 -2.84
C SER A 37 17.75 -58.02 -3.43
N THR A 38 16.67 -57.88 -4.18
CA THR A 38 16.22 -56.57 -4.66
C THR A 38 15.43 -55.91 -3.54
N SER A 39 16.05 -54.97 -2.84
CA SER A 39 15.30 -54.00 -2.04
C SER A 39 14.79 -52.90 -2.97
N TYR A 40 13.47 -52.70 -2.97
CA TYR A 40 12.88 -51.51 -3.58
C TYR A 40 13.25 -50.32 -2.69
N PHE A 41 14.23 -49.54 -3.14
CA PHE A 41 14.34 -48.16 -2.70
C PHE A 41 13.41 -47.34 -3.59
N GLU A 42 12.56 -46.49 -3.01
CA GLU A 42 12.08 -45.34 -3.78
C GLU A 42 13.32 -44.72 -4.43
N PHE A 43 13.27 -44.39 -5.73
CA PHE A 43 14.30 -43.56 -6.34
C PHE A 43 14.63 -42.49 -5.32
N ALA A 44 15.93 -42.28 -5.05
CA ALA A 44 16.36 -41.14 -4.28
C ALA A 44 15.59 -39.95 -4.85
N ARG A 45 14.52 -39.52 -4.15
CA ARG A 45 13.99 -38.19 -4.36
C ARG A 45 15.24 -37.40 -4.14
N ASN A 46 15.72 -36.78 -5.22
CA ASN A 46 16.76 -35.77 -5.18
C ASN A 46 16.55 -35.10 -3.83
N GLN A 47 17.48 -35.27 -2.89
CA GLN A 47 17.42 -34.46 -1.69
C GLN A 47 17.33 -33.07 -2.28
N LEU A 48 16.13 -32.49 -2.21
CA LEU A 48 15.89 -31.16 -2.70
C LEU A 48 16.98 -30.34 -2.01
N PRO A 49 17.80 -29.57 -2.75
CA PRO A 49 18.73 -28.65 -2.10
C PRO A 49 17.96 -27.96 -0.98
N PRO A 50 18.55 -27.82 0.23
CA PRO A 50 17.83 -27.56 1.47
C PRO A 50 16.68 -26.59 1.19
N ARG A 51 15.45 -27.08 1.39
CA ARG A 51 14.17 -26.50 0.91
C ARG A 51 14.04 -25.00 1.23
N VAL A 52 14.79 -24.56 2.22
CA VAL A 52 14.93 -23.20 2.68
C VAL A 52 16.40 -23.02 3.05
N ASP A 53 17.05 -22.01 2.47
CA ASP A 53 18.33 -21.55 3.00
C ASP A 53 18.00 -20.71 4.24
N VAL A 54 18.32 -21.25 5.42
CA VAL A 54 18.05 -20.59 6.70
C VAL A 54 18.67 -19.19 6.72
N LYS A 55 19.81 -18.97 6.06
CA LYS A 55 20.44 -17.64 5.99
C LYS A 55 19.58 -16.65 5.19
N ALA A 56 19.01 -17.10 4.07
CA ALA A 56 18.12 -16.30 3.25
C ALA A 56 16.79 -16.01 3.97
N LEU A 57 16.23 -17.00 4.67
CA LEU A 57 15.01 -16.79 5.47
C LEU A 57 15.25 -15.81 6.62
N VAL A 58 16.38 -15.94 7.33
CA VAL A 58 16.80 -14.98 8.36
C VAL A 58 16.96 -13.57 7.79
N PHE A 59 17.53 -13.45 6.58
CA PHE A 59 17.60 -12.17 5.88
C PHE A 59 16.21 -11.60 5.57
N ILE A 60 15.29 -12.42 5.03
CA ILE A 60 13.90 -12.00 4.76
C ILE A 60 13.25 -11.48 6.04
N VAL A 61 13.45 -12.18 7.16
CA VAL A 61 12.92 -11.78 8.48
C VAL A 61 13.43 -10.40 8.91
N TYR A 62 14.76 -10.22 8.94
CA TYR A 62 15.34 -8.96 9.40
C TYR A 62 15.07 -7.79 8.45
N TYR A 63 15.28 -8.01 7.15
CA TYR A 63 15.05 -6.97 6.15
C TYR A 63 13.56 -6.62 6.05
N GLY A 64 12.67 -7.62 6.08
CA GLY A 64 11.22 -7.42 6.08
C GLY A 64 10.75 -6.57 7.25
N LEU A 65 11.27 -6.81 8.46
CA LEU A 65 10.96 -5.98 9.63
C LEU A 65 11.43 -4.52 9.50
N ILE A 66 12.65 -4.31 8.99
CA ILE A 66 13.17 -2.96 8.75
C ILE A 66 12.28 -2.21 7.74
N VAL A 67 11.92 -2.89 6.65
CA VAL A 67 11.12 -2.32 5.56
C VAL A 67 9.65 -2.14 5.96
N ALA A 68 9.12 -2.93 6.90
CA ALA A 68 7.79 -2.74 7.47
C ALA A 68 7.69 -1.47 8.35
N CYS A 69 8.76 -1.15 9.09
CA CYS A 69 8.79 0.02 9.99
C CYS A 69 9.14 1.34 9.27
N TYR A 70 9.98 1.29 8.24
CA TYR A 70 10.44 2.48 7.49
C TYR A 70 9.29 3.42 7.00
N PRO A 71 8.19 2.93 6.42
CA PRO A 71 7.06 3.75 5.97
C PRO A 71 6.42 4.66 7.02
N ALA A 72 6.55 4.31 8.31
CA ALA A 72 5.92 5.07 9.39
C ALA A 72 6.48 6.49 9.52
N PHE A 73 7.71 6.73 9.05
CA PHE A 73 8.32 8.07 9.10
C PHE A 73 7.62 9.09 8.20
N PHE A 74 7.00 8.67 7.09
CA PHE A 74 6.24 9.56 6.21
C PHE A 74 5.01 10.18 6.90
N ALA A 75 4.47 9.51 7.92
CA ALA A 75 3.25 9.97 8.61
C ALA A 75 3.54 11.14 9.56
N LEU A 76 4.76 11.24 10.10
CA LEU A 76 5.10 12.20 11.16
C LEU A 76 4.99 13.65 10.67
N TYR A 77 5.64 13.96 9.54
CA TYR A 77 5.68 15.31 9.01
C TYR A 77 4.27 15.80 8.63
N LEU A 78 3.54 14.98 7.86
CA LEU A 78 2.19 15.34 7.40
C LEU A 78 1.19 15.50 8.54
N THR A 79 1.28 14.66 9.58
CA THR A 79 0.36 14.75 10.71
C THR A 79 0.61 16.02 11.51
N ASN A 80 1.88 16.37 11.75
CA ASN A 80 2.24 17.64 12.39
C ASN A 80 1.74 18.84 11.58
N GLU A 81 1.95 18.82 10.26
CA GLU A 81 1.48 19.89 9.37
C GLU A 81 -0.05 20.08 9.42
N ARG A 82 -0.81 18.98 9.48
CA ARG A 82 -2.27 19.00 9.63
C ARG A 82 -2.69 19.61 10.97
N ILE A 83 -2.07 19.17 12.06
CA ILE A 83 -2.40 19.63 13.43
C ILE A 83 -2.08 21.13 13.57
N SER A 84 -0.95 21.58 13.00
CA SER A 84 -0.56 22.99 12.96
C SER A 84 -1.37 23.85 11.98
N LYS A 85 -2.32 23.26 11.23
CA LYS A 85 -3.17 23.95 10.25
C LYS A 85 -2.40 24.73 9.17
N VAL A 86 -1.22 24.25 8.79
CA VAL A 86 -0.42 24.88 7.72
C VAL A 86 -1.11 24.73 6.36
N ARG A 87 -1.75 23.58 6.09
CA ARG A 87 -2.46 23.32 4.83
C ARG A 87 -3.60 24.30 4.55
N SER A 88 -4.35 24.72 5.59
CA SER A 88 -5.39 25.74 5.41
C SER A 88 -4.82 27.10 4.96
N ILE A 89 -3.58 27.42 5.35
CA ILE A 89 -2.90 28.64 4.89
C ILE A 89 -2.49 28.51 3.42
N GLN A 90 -2.11 27.31 2.97
CA GLN A 90 -1.80 27.08 1.55
C GLN A 90 -3.06 27.13 0.69
N TYR A 91 -4.20 26.61 1.16
CA TYR A 91 -5.49 26.73 0.47
C TYR A 91 -5.97 28.18 0.39
N LEU A 92 -5.73 28.98 1.42
CA LEU A 92 -5.93 30.44 1.40
C LEU A 92 -5.14 31.13 0.29
N ASN A 93 -3.94 30.64 -0.02
CA ASN A 93 -3.10 31.15 -1.10
C ASN A 93 -3.52 30.62 -2.49
N GLY A 94 -4.64 29.91 -2.60
CA GLY A 94 -5.17 29.40 -3.87
C GLY A 94 -4.52 28.12 -4.38
N VAL A 95 -3.78 27.39 -3.53
CA VAL A 95 -3.18 26.11 -3.92
C VAL A 95 -4.25 25.03 -4.07
N TRP A 96 -4.22 24.28 -5.17
CA TRP A 96 -5.14 23.17 -5.39
C TRP A 96 -4.68 21.91 -4.66
N PRO A 97 -5.59 21.03 -4.20
CA PRO A 97 -5.23 19.79 -3.52
C PRO A 97 -4.28 18.88 -4.31
N VAL A 98 -4.54 18.65 -5.60
CA VAL A 98 -3.77 17.69 -6.42
C VAL A 98 -2.29 18.07 -6.55
N PRO A 99 -1.93 19.31 -6.96
CA PRO A 99 -0.53 19.76 -6.96
C PRO A 99 0.12 19.68 -5.58
N LEU A 100 -0.62 19.96 -4.50
CA LEU A 100 -0.09 19.89 -3.15
C LEU A 100 0.31 18.45 -2.78
N TRP A 101 -0.60 17.49 -2.95
CA TRP A 101 -0.32 16.07 -2.68
C TRP A 101 0.79 15.51 -3.56
N LEU A 102 0.85 15.93 -4.83
CA LEU A 102 1.93 15.54 -5.73
C LEU A 102 3.28 16.11 -5.26
N SER A 103 3.30 17.32 -4.69
CA SER A 103 4.52 17.91 -4.15
C SER A 103 5.07 17.14 -2.94
N TYR A 104 4.20 16.68 -2.04
CA TYR A 104 4.61 15.81 -0.93
C TYR A 104 5.15 14.48 -1.44
N LEU A 105 4.46 13.86 -2.40
CA LEU A 105 4.91 12.60 -2.98
C LEU A 105 6.27 12.75 -3.67
N PHE A 106 6.52 13.88 -4.32
CA PHE A 106 7.81 14.18 -4.94
C PHE A 106 8.92 14.39 -3.90
N PHE A 107 8.62 15.08 -2.79
CA PHE A 107 9.55 15.24 -1.68
C PHE A 107 9.88 13.90 -1.00
N ASP A 108 8.88 13.05 -0.78
CA ASP A 108 9.04 11.68 -0.29
C ASP A 108 9.63 10.73 -1.36
N GLY A 109 9.97 11.26 -2.54
CA GLY A 109 10.80 10.62 -3.55
C GLY A 109 12.20 10.23 -3.06
N ILE A 110 12.60 10.62 -1.84
CA ILE A 110 13.76 10.03 -1.14
C ILE A 110 13.64 8.49 -1.01
N SER A 111 12.41 7.96 -1.04
CA SER A 111 12.13 6.52 -1.16
C SER A 111 12.81 5.88 -2.39
N VAL A 112 13.02 6.62 -3.48
CA VAL A 112 13.78 6.17 -4.67
C VAL A 112 15.22 5.88 -4.29
N VAL A 113 15.86 6.78 -3.53
CA VAL A 113 17.25 6.63 -3.07
C VAL A 113 17.37 5.42 -2.16
N ILE A 114 16.44 5.28 -1.21
CA ILE A 114 16.43 4.13 -0.27
C ILE A 114 16.21 2.81 -1.01
N SER A 115 15.35 2.81 -2.03
CA SER A 115 15.11 1.64 -2.89
C SER A 115 16.35 1.29 -3.71
N ALA A 116 17.01 2.29 -4.31
CA ALA A 116 18.23 2.11 -5.10
C ALA A 116 19.39 1.58 -4.23
N VAL A 117 19.60 2.18 -3.05
CA VAL A 117 20.63 1.74 -2.10
C VAL A 117 20.33 0.33 -1.60
N SER A 118 19.07 0.02 -1.28
CA SER A 118 18.68 -1.33 -0.86
C SER A 118 18.95 -2.36 -1.95
N THR A 119 18.55 -2.09 -3.20
CA THR A 119 18.85 -2.99 -4.33
C THR A 119 20.35 -3.12 -4.57
N ALA A 120 21.11 -2.02 -4.48
CA ALA A 120 22.57 -2.04 -4.67
C ALA A 120 23.29 -2.84 -3.58
N LEU A 121 22.92 -2.66 -2.32
CA LEU A 121 23.46 -3.45 -1.20
C LEU A 121 23.14 -4.93 -1.37
N ILE A 122 21.90 -5.25 -1.75
CA ILE A 122 21.48 -6.63 -2.01
C ILE A 122 22.28 -7.24 -3.17
N ALA A 123 22.51 -6.47 -4.24
CA ALA A 123 23.32 -6.91 -5.39
C ALA A 123 24.78 -7.16 -5.01
N ALA A 124 25.35 -6.33 -4.13
CA ALA A 124 26.73 -6.43 -3.71
C ALA A 124 26.98 -7.58 -2.73
N CYS A 125 26.01 -7.88 -1.86
CA CYS A 125 26.16 -8.88 -0.81
C CYS A 125 25.98 -10.32 -1.27
N SER A 126 25.26 -10.57 -2.38
CA SER A 126 25.08 -11.93 -2.89
C SER A 126 24.85 -11.93 -4.41
N PRO A 127 25.59 -12.75 -5.18
CA PRO A 127 25.36 -12.90 -6.62
C PRO A 127 24.16 -13.83 -6.95
N VAL A 128 23.44 -14.34 -5.93
CA VAL A 128 22.40 -15.36 -6.11
C VAL A 128 21.04 -14.76 -6.51
N TRP A 129 20.90 -13.44 -6.46
CA TRP A 129 19.60 -12.79 -6.68
C TRP A 129 19.17 -12.80 -8.13
N HIS A 130 17.94 -13.25 -8.37
CA HIS A 130 17.35 -13.28 -9.69
C HIS A 130 16.49 -12.02 -9.94
N GLY A 131 16.64 -11.37 -11.10
CA GLY A 131 15.75 -10.29 -11.52
C GLY A 131 15.94 -8.95 -10.79
N MET A 132 17.18 -8.56 -10.47
CA MET A 132 17.51 -7.34 -9.71
C MET A 132 16.85 -6.05 -10.22
N GLY A 133 16.76 -5.85 -11.54
CA GLY A 133 16.08 -4.67 -12.10
C GLY A 133 14.59 -4.60 -11.77
N ARG A 134 13.93 -5.74 -11.58
CA ARG A 134 12.50 -5.80 -11.20
C ARG A 134 12.31 -5.66 -9.71
N MET A 135 13.26 -6.15 -8.92
CA MET A 135 13.30 -5.91 -7.48
C MET A 135 13.38 -4.41 -7.16
N PHE A 136 14.20 -3.67 -7.91
CA PHE A 136 14.24 -2.21 -7.81
C PHE A 136 12.86 -1.57 -8.03
N VAL A 137 12.15 -1.99 -9.09
CA VAL A 137 10.80 -1.47 -9.39
C VAL A 137 9.82 -1.80 -8.26
N VAL A 138 9.88 -3.00 -7.69
CA VAL A 138 9.04 -3.37 -6.54
C VAL A 138 9.35 -2.49 -5.32
N PHE A 139 10.62 -2.27 -4.97
CA PHE A 139 10.98 -1.40 -3.85
C PHE A 139 10.55 0.05 -4.07
N LEU A 140 10.73 0.56 -5.29
CA LEU A 140 10.29 1.91 -5.65
C LEU A 140 8.77 2.07 -5.50
N LEU A 141 7.99 1.15 -6.10
CA LEU A 141 6.52 1.18 -6.00
C LEU A 141 6.04 0.97 -4.56
N TYR A 142 6.70 0.10 -3.80
CA TYR A 142 6.43 -0.08 -2.39
C TYR A 142 6.58 1.23 -1.62
N GLY A 143 7.69 1.97 -1.82
CA GLY A 143 7.91 3.27 -1.19
C GLY A 143 6.79 4.28 -1.48
N ILE A 144 6.37 4.37 -2.75
CA ILE A 144 5.27 5.24 -3.18
C ILE A 144 3.95 4.86 -2.51
N VAL A 145 3.58 3.56 -2.55
CA VAL A 145 2.33 3.08 -1.95
C VAL A 145 2.34 3.31 -0.44
N CYS A 146 3.46 3.04 0.21
CA CYS A 146 3.65 3.28 1.63
C CYS A 146 3.48 4.75 2.02
N ALA A 147 4.04 5.68 1.24
CA ALA A 147 3.82 7.11 1.46
C ALA A 147 2.32 7.45 1.35
N LEU A 148 1.62 6.95 0.32
CA LEU A 148 0.19 7.20 0.13
C LEU A 148 -0.69 6.65 1.26
N ILE A 149 -0.41 5.44 1.76
CA ILE A 149 -1.13 4.91 2.94
C ILE A 149 -0.86 5.81 4.15
N SER A 150 0.39 6.23 4.33
CA SER A 150 0.79 7.14 5.42
C SER A 150 0.04 8.47 5.38
N TYR A 151 -0.18 9.01 4.17
CA TYR A 151 -0.94 10.24 3.95
C TYR A 151 -2.40 10.07 4.36
N ILE A 152 -3.02 8.96 4.02
CA ILE A 152 -4.40 8.66 4.42
C ILE A 152 -4.50 8.51 5.94
N ILE A 153 -3.60 7.76 6.58
CA ILE A 153 -3.60 7.62 8.05
C ILE A 153 -3.40 8.97 8.73
N SER A 154 -2.54 9.83 8.17
CA SER A 154 -2.31 11.19 8.69
C SER A 154 -3.57 12.07 8.70
N MET A 155 -4.59 11.77 7.89
CA MET A 155 -5.85 12.53 7.90
C MET A 155 -6.72 12.22 9.12
N PHE A 156 -6.66 10.98 9.63
CA PHE A 156 -7.51 10.52 10.73
C PHE A 156 -6.80 10.49 12.09
N ALA A 157 -5.47 10.50 12.10
CA ALA A 157 -4.69 10.38 13.34
C ALA A 157 -4.81 11.62 14.24
N GLU A 158 -5.07 11.45 15.54
CA GLU A 158 -5.15 12.60 16.46
C GLU A 158 -3.79 13.24 16.71
N ASN A 159 -2.73 12.41 16.78
CA ASN A 159 -1.36 12.81 17.09
C ASN A 159 -0.37 12.19 16.10
N ALA A 160 0.78 12.84 15.89
CA ALA A 160 1.83 12.31 15.00
C ALA A 160 2.37 10.94 15.43
N LEU A 161 2.54 10.73 16.74
CA LEU A 161 2.94 9.43 17.28
C LEU A 161 1.88 8.35 17.01
N ALA A 162 0.59 8.68 17.13
CA ALA A 162 -0.48 7.74 16.83
C ALA A 162 -0.50 7.33 15.36
N ALA A 163 -0.25 8.28 14.44
CA ALA A 163 -0.12 7.99 13.00
C ALA A 163 1.06 7.05 12.74
N TRP A 164 2.22 7.32 13.36
CA TRP A 164 3.41 6.50 13.25
C TRP A 164 3.16 5.06 13.73
N PHE A 165 2.57 4.91 14.92
CA PHE A 165 2.25 3.59 15.47
C PHE A 165 1.23 2.84 14.60
N ALA A 166 0.17 3.50 14.14
CA ALA A 166 -0.83 2.87 13.28
C ALA A 166 -0.23 2.36 11.97
N MET A 167 0.66 3.15 11.33
CA MET A 167 1.39 2.74 10.14
C MET A 167 2.34 1.59 10.40
N ALA A 168 3.24 1.72 11.39
CA ALA A 168 4.23 0.69 11.68
C ALA A 168 3.58 -0.64 12.09
N LEU A 169 2.62 -0.58 13.04
CA LEU A 169 1.95 -1.76 13.56
C LEU A 169 1.13 -2.45 12.47
N GLY A 170 0.39 -1.70 11.64
CA GLY A 170 -0.41 -2.27 10.55
C GLY A 170 0.44 -3.04 9.55
N GLN A 171 1.61 -2.51 9.18
CA GLN A 171 2.54 -3.20 8.28
C GLN A 171 3.19 -4.42 8.93
N VAL A 172 3.65 -4.31 10.19
CA VAL A 172 4.27 -5.42 10.92
C VAL A 172 3.31 -6.59 11.14
N ILE A 173 2.05 -6.31 11.48
CA ILE A 173 1.03 -7.36 11.65
C ILE A 173 0.82 -8.13 10.35
N LEU A 174 0.62 -7.42 9.24
CA LEU A 174 0.36 -8.06 7.95
C LEU A 174 1.59 -8.77 7.38
N TYR A 175 2.78 -8.26 7.66
CA TYR A 175 4.04 -8.93 7.39
C TYR A 175 4.11 -10.29 8.09
N PHE A 176 3.93 -10.34 9.41
CA PHE A 176 3.97 -11.62 10.14
C PHE A 176 2.81 -12.54 9.76
N ALA A 177 1.63 -12.00 9.44
CA ALA A 177 0.50 -12.79 8.99
C ALA A 177 0.81 -13.50 7.66
N TYR A 178 1.42 -12.81 6.69
CA TYR A 178 1.79 -13.40 5.41
C TYR A 178 2.98 -14.36 5.55
N PHE A 179 4.04 -13.96 6.26
CA PHE A 179 5.19 -14.82 6.54
C PHE A 179 4.78 -16.13 7.21
N GLY A 180 3.99 -16.04 8.29
CA GLY A 180 3.48 -17.20 9.02
C GLY A 180 2.58 -18.09 8.16
N ALA A 181 1.74 -17.49 7.30
CA ALA A 181 0.90 -18.24 6.38
C ALA A 181 1.73 -18.95 5.29
N ILE A 182 2.80 -18.34 4.77
CA ILE A 182 3.73 -19.02 3.85
C ILE A 182 4.35 -20.23 4.52
N VAL A 183 4.92 -20.06 5.71
CA VAL A 183 5.57 -21.15 6.46
C VAL A 183 4.57 -22.25 6.80
N GLY A 184 3.35 -21.90 7.20
CA GLY A 184 2.28 -22.85 7.53
C GLY A 184 1.79 -23.66 6.32
N VAL A 185 1.62 -23.02 5.17
CA VAL A 185 1.26 -23.72 3.94
C VAL A 185 2.41 -24.64 3.51
N GLN A 186 3.66 -24.18 3.57
CA GLN A 186 4.82 -25.01 3.23
C GLN A 186 4.99 -26.23 4.14
N SER A 187 4.64 -26.13 5.42
CA SER A 187 4.77 -27.24 6.36
C SER A 187 3.67 -28.29 6.19
N THR A 188 2.50 -27.89 5.70
CA THR A 188 1.29 -28.73 5.70
C THR A 188 0.93 -29.30 4.33
N THR A 189 1.29 -28.62 3.23
CA THR A 189 0.79 -28.97 1.89
C THR A 189 1.75 -29.82 1.04
N PRO A 190 1.22 -30.78 0.25
CA PRO A 190 2.01 -31.51 -0.73
C PRO A 190 2.41 -30.62 -1.91
N TYR A 191 3.53 -30.95 -2.55
CA TYR A 191 4.14 -30.14 -3.62
C TYR A 191 3.24 -29.83 -4.81
N ALA A 192 2.31 -30.71 -5.14
CA ALA A 192 1.42 -30.55 -6.29
C ALA A 192 0.50 -29.32 -6.14
N ASP A 193 0.08 -29.00 -4.92
CA ASP A 193 -0.89 -27.93 -4.64
C ASP A 193 -0.24 -26.67 -4.05
N LEU A 194 1.05 -26.75 -3.70
CA LEU A 194 1.79 -25.71 -2.99
C LEU A 194 1.77 -24.37 -3.74
N GLU A 195 2.02 -24.38 -5.05
CA GLU A 195 2.05 -23.16 -5.87
C GLU A 195 0.67 -22.47 -5.89
N SER A 196 -0.38 -23.23 -6.15
CA SER A 196 -1.75 -22.71 -6.20
C SER A 196 -2.13 -22.05 -4.88
N LEU A 197 -1.85 -22.71 -3.76
CA LEU A 197 -2.20 -22.17 -2.44
C LEU A 197 -1.38 -20.93 -2.08
N MET A 198 -0.08 -20.89 -2.41
CA MET A 198 0.76 -19.70 -2.28
C MET A 198 0.22 -18.51 -3.09
N ASN A 199 -0.22 -18.77 -4.32
CA ASN A 199 -0.79 -17.76 -5.19
C ASN A 199 -2.10 -17.20 -4.63
N TYR A 200 -3.01 -18.07 -4.17
CA TYR A 200 -4.27 -17.62 -3.54
C TYR A 200 -4.03 -16.81 -2.28
N LEU A 201 -3.11 -17.26 -1.43
CA LEU A 201 -2.72 -16.54 -0.21
C LEU A 201 -2.22 -15.13 -0.55
N TYR A 202 -1.34 -15.02 -1.54
CA TYR A 202 -0.86 -13.73 -2.00
C TYR A 202 -1.98 -12.86 -2.57
N PHE A 203 -2.79 -13.37 -3.50
CA PHE A 203 -3.79 -12.53 -4.17
C PHE A 203 -4.86 -12.01 -3.21
N GLY A 204 -5.11 -12.72 -2.11
CA GLY A 204 -5.94 -12.24 -0.99
C GLY A 204 -5.24 -11.19 -0.13
N LEU A 205 -4.13 -11.54 0.52
CA LEU A 205 -3.46 -10.64 1.49
C LEU A 205 -2.74 -9.46 0.83
N GLY A 206 -2.24 -9.66 -0.40
CA GLY A 206 -1.55 -8.65 -1.20
C GLY A 206 -2.44 -7.48 -1.60
N LEU A 207 -3.77 -7.65 -1.59
CA LEU A 207 -4.72 -6.57 -1.84
C LEU A 207 -4.75 -5.56 -0.68
N VAL A 208 -4.57 -6.04 0.56
CA VAL A 208 -4.74 -5.25 1.78
C VAL A 208 -3.48 -4.44 2.10
N SER A 209 -2.28 -5.01 1.90
CA SER A 209 -1.04 -4.33 2.26
C SER A 209 0.09 -4.48 1.23
N PRO A 210 0.85 -3.40 0.99
CA PRO A 210 2.01 -3.42 0.11
C PRO A 210 3.17 -4.27 0.64
N VAL A 211 3.27 -4.49 1.96
CA VAL A 211 4.37 -5.28 2.54
C VAL A 211 4.35 -6.73 2.06
N VAL A 212 3.16 -7.27 1.84
CA VAL A 212 2.95 -8.63 1.31
C VAL A 212 3.52 -8.76 -0.11
N SER A 213 3.37 -7.71 -0.93
CA SER A 213 3.95 -7.67 -2.29
C SER A 213 5.46 -7.57 -2.29
N LEU A 214 6.03 -6.82 -1.36
CA LEU A 214 7.48 -6.75 -1.19
C LEU A 214 8.05 -8.07 -0.67
N GLU A 215 7.41 -8.67 0.33
CA GLU A 215 7.84 -9.95 0.90
C GLU A 215 7.80 -11.06 -0.14
N ARG A 216 6.71 -11.16 -0.92
CA ARG A 216 6.65 -12.10 -2.05
C ARG A 216 7.81 -11.90 -3.03
N ALA A 217 8.17 -10.65 -3.34
CA ALA A 217 9.28 -10.36 -4.23
C ALA A 217 10.63 -10.81 -3.64
N LEU A 218 10.84 -10.71 -2.32
CA LEU A 218 12.03 -11.22 -1.63
C LEU A 218 12.12 -12.75 -1.70
N PHE A 219 11.01 -13.46 -1.46
CA PHE A 219 10.97 -14.92 -1.60
C PHE A 219 11.29 -15.38 -3.02
N ILE A 220 10.78 -14.67 -4.03
CA ILE A 220 11.10 -14.92 -5.44
C ILE A 220 12.58 -14.62 -5.73
N GLY A 221 13.10 -13.47 -5.27
CA GLY A 221 14.47 -13.04 -5.54
C GLY A 221 15.55 -13.94 -4.93
N LEU A 222 15.28 -14.49 -3.74
CA LEU A 222 16.16 -15.43 -3.02
C LEU A 222 15.89 -16.90 -3.34
N GLN A 223 14.98 -17.18 -4.27
CA GLN A 223 14.65 -18.52 -4.72
C GLN A 223 14.23 -19.48 -3.57
N GLN A 224 13.59 -18.96 -2.51
CA GLN A 224 13.36 -19.71 -1.26
C GLN A 224 12.26 -20.78 -1.32
N VAL A 225 11.55 -20.95 -2.45
CA VAL A 225 10.39 -21.86 -2.55
C VAL A 225 10.35 -22.58 -3.91
N GLY A 226 11.38 -22.46 -4.75
CA GLY A 226 11.39 -23.09 -6.08
C GLY A 226 10.27 -22.62 -7.03
N LEU A 227 9.63 -21.47 -6.76
CA LEU A 227 8.53 -20.91 -7.56
C LEU A 227 8.88 -20.68 -9.05
N MET A 228 10.17 -20.67 -9.41
CA MET A 228 10.62 -20.52 -10.80
C MET A 228 10.76 -21.84 -11.58
N CYS A 229 10.57 -23.00 -10.95
CA CYS A 229 10.75 -24.30 -11.61
C CYS A 229 9.63 -24.68 -12.60
N ASN A 230 8.60 -23.84 -12.74
CA ASN A 230 7.36 -24.17 -13.44
C ASN A 230 7.29 -23.67 -14.90
N GLY A 231 8.43 -23.22 -15.46
CA GLY A 231 8.50 -22.76 -16.86
C GLY A 231 7.79 -21.42 -17.13
N HIS A 232 7.19 -20.79 -16.12
CA HIS A 232 6.59 -19.47 -16.25
C HIS A 232 7.66 -18.41 -16.56
N ALA A 233 7.36 -17.56 -17.55
CA ALA A 233 8.18 -16.41 -17.84
C ALA A 233 8.30 -15.54 -16.58
N SER A 234 9.47 -14.97 -16.34
CA SER A 234 9.75 -14.15 -15.16
C SER A 234 8.86 -12.90 -15.02
N ARG A 235 8.16 -12.49 -16.10
CA ARG A 235 7.18 -11.39 -16.15
C ARG A 235 5.74 -11.82 -15.82
N SER A 236 5.51 -13.11 -15.62
CA SER A 236 4.18 -13.67 -15.32
C SER A 236 3.58 -13.04 -14.05
N LEU A 237 2.26 -12.97 -14.02
CA LEU A 237 1.48 -12.50 -12.85
C LEU A 237 1.80 -13.34 -11.59
N TYR A 238 2.16 -14.61 -11.77
CA TYR A 238 2.53 -15.51 -10.68
C TYR A 238 3.97 -15.33 -10.16
N LEU A 239 4.78 -14.47 -10.79
CA LEU A 239 6.12 -14.11 -10.30
C LEU A 239 6.17 -12.60 -10.00
N TYR A 240 7.05 -11.85 -10.66
CA TYR A 240 7.21 -10.41 -10.44
C TYR A 240 6.05 -9.57 -10.97
N GLY A 241 5.27 -10.09 -11.92
CA GLY A 241 4.14 -9.37 -12.49
C GLY A 241 3.05 -9.07 -11.46
N GLY A 242 2.79 -9.99 -10.53
CA GLY A 242 1.80 -9.83 -9.45
C GLY A 242 2.12 -8.65 -8.55
N PRO A 243 3.27 -8.66 -7.83
CA PRO A 243 3.71 -7.55 -6.98
C PRO A 243 3.72 -6.20 -7.67
N ILE A 244 4.24 -6.12 -8.90
CA ILE A 244 4.31 -4.86 -9.65
C ILE A 244 2.90 -4.36 -9.99
N LEU A 245 2.02 -5.23 -10.49
CA LEU A 245 0.66 -4.85 -10.87
C LEU A 245 -0.17 -4.42 -9.65
N TYR A 246 -0.08 -5.18 -8.55
CA TYR A 246 -0.79 -4.87 -7.31
C TYR A 246 -0.33 -3.54 -6.73
N LEU A 247 0.98 -3.30 -6.65
CA LEU A 247 1.51 -2.03 -6.12
C LEU A 247 1.17 -0.84 -7.04
N ALA A 248 1.22 -1.01 -8.36
CA ALA A 248 0.83 0.05 -9.30
C ALA A 248 -0.67 0.38 -9.18
N ALA A 249 -1.53 -0.64 -9.10
CA ALA A 249 -2.96 -0.46 -8.93
C ALA A 249 -3.30 0.18 -7.57
N GLN A 250 -2.63 -0.25 -6.50
CA GLN A 250 -2.76 0.34 -5.17
C GLN A 250 -2.33 1.81 -5.16
N ALA A 251 -1.22 2.16 -5.81
CA ALA A 251 -0.77 3.55 -5.89
C ALA A 251 -1.82 4.46 -6.53
N ILE A 252 -2.39 4.04 -7.67
CA ILE A 252 -3.43 4.79 -8.37
C ILE A 252 -4.68 4.91 -7.50
N PHE A 253 -5.15 3.79 -6.95
CA PHE A 253 -6.35 3.76 -6.10
C PHE A 253 -6.21 4.65 -4.86
N LEU A 254 -5.10 4.53 -4.13
CA LEU A 254 -4.85 5.30 -2.91
C LEU A 254 -4.69 6.79 -3.21
N PHE A 255 -4.07 7.17 -4.33
CA PHE A 255 -3.97 8.56 -4.72
C PHE A 255 -5.34 9.17 -5.04
N ILE A 256 -6.19 8.46 -5.79
CA ILE A 256 -7.57 8.89 -6.06
C ILE A 256 -8.36 9.00 -4.76
N LEU A 257 -8.25 8.00 -3.89
CA LEU A 257 -8.92 7.98 -2.58
C LEU A 257 -8.46 9.16 -1.72
N LEU A 258 -7.17 9.46 -1.70
CA LEU A 258 -6.59 10.58 -0.94
C LEU A 258 -7.14 11.94 -1.42
N VAL A 259 -7.13 12.18 -2.73
CA VAL A 259 -7.69 13.42 -3.31
C VAL A 259 -9.19 13.51 -3.03
N TRP A 260 -9.90 12.40 -3.12
CA TRP A 260 -11.33 12.34 -2.83
C TRP A 260 -11.63 12.66 -1.35
N LEU A 261 -10.86 12.09 -0.41
CA LEU A 261 -10.98 12.38 1.02
C LEU A 261 -10.67 13.85 1.33
N ASP A 262 -9.67 14.44 0.68
CA ASP A 262 -9.27 15.84 0.90
C ASP A 262 -10.27 16.84 0.34
N SER A 263 -10.88 16.53 -0.81
CA SER A 263 -11.87 17.40 -1.46
C SER A 263 -13.20 17.56 -0.68
N GLY A 264 -13.36 16.81 0.40
CA GLY A 264 -14.50 16.89 1.31
C GLY A 264 -15.76 16.25 0.72
N PHE A 265 -16.35 15.32 1.48
CA PHE A 265 -17.61 14.67 1.15
C PHE A 265 -18.76 15.71 1.12
N LYS A 266 -19.08 16.27 -0.05
CA LYS A 266 -20.20 17.21 -0.23
C LYS A 266 -21.54 16.44 -0.25
N ILE A 267 -22.05 16.05 0.91
CA ILE A 267 -23.47 15.69 1.04
C ILE A 267 -24.25 17.00 1.11
N PRO A 268 -25.14 17.31 0.16
CA PRO A 268 -26.03 18.45 0.30
C PRO A 268 -26.90 18.23 1.55
N PRO A 269 -26.88 19.13 2.56
CA PRO A 269 -27.72 18.96 3.72
C PRO A 269 -29.17 19.22 3.33
N THR A 270 -29.96 18.16 3.19
CA THR A 270 -31.42 18.24 3.07
C THR A 270 -32.01 18.49 4.46
N ARG A 271 -32.03 19.75 4.92
CA ARG A 271 -32.84 20.13 6.09
C ARG A 271 -33.78 21.27 5.75
N SER A 272 -35.07 20.98 5.91
CA SER A 272 -36.16 21.92 5.83
C SER A 272 -36.01 23.00 6.89
N ARG A 273 -35.95 24.25 6.43
CA ARG A 273 -35.96 25.48 7.22
C ARG A 273 -37.15 25.46 8.19
N ARG A 274 -36.92 25.61 9.50
CA ARG A 274 -37.99 26.00 10.43
C ARG A 274 -38.06 27.52 10.37
N SER A 275 -39.04 28.05 9.65
CA SER A 275 -39.27 29.49 9.60
C SER A 275 -39.71 29.98 10.98
N ILE A 276 -39.02 30.98 11.51
CA ILE A 276 -39.52 31.78 12.62
C ILE A 276 -40.78 32.49 12.11
N SER A 277 -41.90 32.27 12.79
CA SER A 277 -43.25 32.73 12.40
C SER A 277 -43.54 34.12 12.99
N ASP A 278 -42.74 35.12 12.61
CA ASP A 278 -43.03 36.54 12.91
C ASP A 278 -43.03 37.33 11.60
N THR A 279 -44.22 37.68 11.11
CA THR A 279 -44.45 38.28 9.79
C THR A 279 -43.82 39.67 9.65
N GLU A 280 -43.81 40.45 10.73
CA GLU A 280 -43.24 41.81 10.75
C GLU A 280 -41.70 41.80 10.81
N ALA A 281 -41.12 40.96 11.67
CA ALA A 281 -39.67 40.80 11.76
C ALA A 281 -39.08 40.24 10.44
N MET A 282 -39.79 39.32 9.79
CA MET A 282 -39.41 38.79 8.47
C MET A 282 -39.46 39.88 7.39
N GLY A 283 -40.44 40.79 7.45
CA GLY A 283 -40.55 41.92 6.53
C GLY A 283 -39.36 42.89 6.62
N MET A 284 -38.97 43.26 7.84
CA MET A 284 -37.83 44.15 8.07
C MET A 284 -36.50 43.48 7.68
N LEU A 285 -36.29 42.22 8.06
CA LEU A 285 -35.11 41.44 7.67
C LEU A 285 -34.94 41.37 6.14
N ASN A 286 -36.03 41.12 5.42
CA ASN A 286 -35.99 41.06 3.96
C ASN A 286 -35.68 42.42 3.33
N ALA A 287 -36.14 43.53 3.93
CA ALA A 287 -35.81 44.87 3.45
C ALA A 287 -34.32 45.19 3.62
N ASP A 288 -33.75 44.88 4.80
CA ASP A 288 -32.33 45.09 5.09
C ASP A 288 -31.45 44.23 4.17
N LEU A 289 -31.82 42.96 3.96
CA LEU A 289 -31.13 42.07 3.00
C LEU A 289 -31.21 42.58 1.56
N MET A 290 -32.34 43.14 1.15
CA MET A 290 -32.47 43.75 -0.19
C MET A 290 -31.61 45.00 -0.34
N HIS A 291 -31.52 45.84 0.70
CA HIS A 291 -30.62 46.98 0.71
C HIS A 291 -29.16 46.55 0.61
N GLU A 292 -28.78 45.50 1.35
CA GLU A 292 -27.42 44.97 1.33
C GLU A 292 -27.05 44.36 -0.02
N ARG A 293 -27.95 43.56 -0.62
CA ARG A 293 -27.75 43.02 -1.99
C ARG A 293 -27.57 44.13 -3.02
N LYS A 294 -28.31 45.23 -2.90
CA LYS A 294 -28.12 46.41 -3.76
C LYS A 294 -26.76 47.09 -3.53
N ARG A 295 -26.31 47.21 -2.27
CA ARG A 295 -24.99 47.76 -1.93
C ARG A 295 -23.86 46.89 -2.48
N MET A 296 -23.98 45.57 -2.36
CA MET A 296 -23.03 44.59 -2.91
C MET A 296 -22.99 44.59 -4.44
N ALA A 297 -24.08 44.94 -5.13
CA ALA A 297 -24.10 45.05 -6.58
C ALA A 297 -23.26 46.23 -7.13
N SER A 298 -22.80 47.13 -6.25
CA SER A 298 -21.92 48.24 -6.64
C SER A 298 -20.51 47.76 -7.06
N PRO A 299 -19.86 48.45 -8.01
CA PRO A 299 -18.56 48.03 -8.56
C PRO A 299 -17.36 48.17 -7.61
N GLY A 300 -17.56 48.51 -6.33
CA GLY A 300 -16.49 48.67 -5.32
C GLY A 300 -16.50 47.62 -4.19
N THR A 301 -17.34 46.59 -4.28
CA THR A 301 -17.42 45.52 -3.27
C THR A 301 -16.53 44.33 -3.66
N GLU A 302 -15.37 44.19 -3.02
CA GLU A 302 -14.40 43.12 -3.26
C GLU A 302 -14.77 41.81 -2.55
N LEU A 303 -15.24 41.88 -1.30
CA LEU A 303 -15.70 40.70 -0.56
C LEU A 303 -17.22 40.66 -0.54
N ARG A 304 -17.80 39.60 -1.10
CA ARG A 304 -19.24 39.35 -1.12
C ARG A 304 -19.56 38.01 -0.52
N ILE A 305 -20.50 38.00 0.42
CA ILE A 305 -21.01 36.80 1.08
C ILE A 305 -22.50 36.80 0.86
N GLU A 306 -23.01 35.74 0.23
CA GLU A 306 -24.42 35.62 -0.17
C GLU A 306 -24.99 34.31 0.33
N ASP A 307 -26.06 34.41 1.13
CA ASP A 307 -26.87 33.30 1.65
C ASP A 307 -26.04 32.15 2.28
N VAL A 308 -24.91 32.50 2.95
CA VAL A 308 -23.99 31.52 3.49
C VAL A 308 -24.53 30.93 4.80
N SER A 309 -24.55 29.60 4.87
CA SER A 309 -25.03 28.83 6.02
C SER A 309 -24.04 27.74 6.40
N LYS A 310 -23.85 27.48 7.70
CA LYS A 310 -22.99 26.40 8.21
C LYS A 310 -23.58 25.76 9.45
N ALA A 311 -23.69 24.45 9.41
CA ALA A 311 -24.05 23.61 10.54
C ALA A 311 -22.89 22.70 10.97
N PHE A 312 -22.74 22.50 12.27
CA PHE A 312 -21.89 21.49 12.88
C PHE A 312 -22.80 20.42 13.51
N GLY A 313 -22.98 19.30 12.81
CA GLY A 313 -23.89 18.24 13.22
C GLY A 313 -25.33 18.73 13.31
N LYS A 314 -25.87 18.83 14.54
CA LYS A 314 -27.24 19.33 14.77
C LYS A 314 -27.33 20.84 14.96
N ASN A 315 -26.21 21.52 15.20
CA ASN A 315 -26.20 22.94 15.56
C ASN A 315 -25.94 23.81 14.32
N LEU A 316 -26.87 24.73 14.00
CA LEU A 316 -26.72 25.69 12.91
C LEU A 316 -25.94 26.90 13.45
N ALA A 317 -24.64 26.98 13.12
CA ALA A 317 -23.76 28.02 13.64
C ALA A 317 -23.85 29.33 12.84
N VAL A 318 -24.21 29.25 11.56
CA VAL A 318 -24.46 30.39 10.68
C VAL A 318 -25.67 30.07 9.82
N ASP A 319 -26.63 30.99 9.75
CA ASP A 319 -27.87 30.84 8.98
C ASP A 319 -28.05 32.00 8.00
N SER A 320 -27.96 31.69 6.71
CA SER A 320 -28.33 32.55 5.59
C SER A 320 -27.76 33.98 5.68
N VAL A 321 -26.48 34.11 6.06
CA VAL A 321 -25.83 35.40 6.25
C VAL A 321 -25.42 36.00 4.90
N THR A 322 -25.77 37.26 4.68
CA THR A 322 -25.45 38.03 3.48
C THR A 322 -24.87 39.39 3.87
N PHE A 323 -23.65 39.70 3.42
CA PHE A 323 -23.05 41.04 3.55
C PHE A 323 -21.90 41.25 2.58
N GLY A 324 -21.59 42.51 2.29
CA GLY A 324 -20.43 42.91 1.51
C GLY A 324 -19.47 43.82 2.26
N VAL A 325 -18.19 43.77 1.87
CA VAL A 325 -17.17 44.72 2.33
C VAL A 325 -16.59 45.44 1.13
N GLN A 326 -16.62 46.77 1.16
CA GLN A 326 -16.08 47.61 0.10
C GLN A 326 -14.55 47.73 0.18
N THR A 327 -13.93 48.07 -0.94
CA THR A 327 -12.50 48.42 -0.97
C THR A 327 -12.23 49.55 0.04
N SER A 328 -11.18 49.38 0.84
CA SER A 328 -10.78 50.34 1.89
C SER A 328 -11.76 50.53 3.05
N GLU A 329 -12.73 49.62 3.24
CA GLU A 329 -13.63 49.60 4.40
C GLU A 329 -13.03 48.78 5.56
N ILE A 330 -13.07 49.31 6.79
CA ILE A 330 -12.73 48.54 7.99
C ILE A 330 -14.01 47.88 8.51
N PHE A 331 -14.10 46.56 8.33
CA PHE A 331 -15.25 45.77 8.76
C PHE A 331 -14.97 45.03 10.07
N ALA A 332 -15.86 45.16 11.06
CA ALA A 332 -15.77 44.50 12.36
C ALA A 332 -17.02 43.67 12.65
N LEU A 333 -16.85 42.37 12.89
CA LEU A 333 -17.91 41.47 13.34
C LEU A 333 -18.02 41.50 14.87
N LEU A 334 -19.09 42.14 15.37
CA LEU A 334 -19.40 42.23 16.81
C LEU A 334 -20.62 41.38 17.15
N GLY A 335 -20.67 40.88 18.39
CA GLY A 335 -21.82 40.10 18.88
C GLY A 335 -21.46 39.15 20.03
N PRO A 336 -22.45 38.52 20.68
CA PRO A 336 -22.24 37.65 21.82
C PRO A 336 -21.46 36.36 21.48
N ASN A 337 -20.87 35.71 22.49
CA ASN A 337 -20.18 34.44 22.30
C ASN A 337 -21.16 33.37 21.78
N GLY A 338 -20.74 32.58 20.80
CA GLY A 338 -21.60 31.59 20.14
C GLY A 338 -22.42 32.09 18.94
N ALA A 339 -22.42 33.39 18.63
CA ALA A 339 -23.16 33.97 17.50
C ALA A 339 -22.62 33.63 16.09
N GLY A 340 -21.66 32.70 15.96
CA GLY A 340 -21.12 32.30 14.65
C GLY A 340 -20.01 33.18 14.05
N LYS A 341 -19.57 34.24 14.74
CA LYS A 341 -18.51 35.17 14.24
C LYS A 341 -17.24 34.47 13.76
N SER A 342 -16.64 33.63 14.61
CA SER A 342 -15.44 32.86 14.24
C SER A 342 -15.72 31.85 13.13
N THR A 343 -16.95 31.32 13.05
CA THR A 343 -17.37 30.41 11.98
C THR A 343 -17.46 31.15 10.64
N ILE A 344 -18.04 32.35 10.61
CA ILE A 344 -18.10 33.20 9.40
C ILE A 344 -16.68 33.49 8.91
N ILE A 345 -15.80 33.95 9.80
CA ILE A 345 -14.39 34.24 9.46
C ILE A 345 -13.69 32.97 8.96
N SER A 346 -13.92 31.81 9.58
CA SER A 346 -13.35 30.55 9.10
C SER A 346 -13.86 30.18 7.72
N MET A 347 -15.14 30.40 7.40
CA MET A 347 -15.68 30.12 6.07
C MET A 347 -15.12 31.05 4.99
N ILE A 348 -14.95 32.33 5.31
CA ILE A 348 -14.30 33.30 4.40
C ILE A 348 -12.87 32.87 4.11
N ARG A 349 -12.18 32.31 5.12
CA ARG A 349 -10.82 31.80 4.97
C ARG A 349 -10.72 30.45 4.25
N GLY A 350 -11.81 29.75 3.97
CA GLY A 350 -11.79 28.39 3.41
C GLY A 350 -11.23 27.35 4.37
#